data_AF-A0A7V2N4U4-F1
#
_entry.id   AF-A0A7V2N4U4-F1
#
_cell.length_a   1.000
_cell.length_b   1.000
_cell.length_c   1.000
_cell.angle_alpha   90.00
_cell.angle_beta   90.00
_cell.angle_gamma   90.00
#
_symmetry.space_group_name_H-M   'P 1'
#
loop_
_entity.id
_entity.type
_entity.pdbx_description
1 polymer ?
#
loop_
_entity_poly.entity_id
_entity_poly.type
_entity_poly.pdbx_seq_one_letter_code
_entity_poly.pdbx_strand_id
1 'polypeptide(L)'
;MNPQDLEKYSSAITLSDMEVFVFPELMYSLVLANIMSPLIWRWREEDCFRRLAGKSPYKRLMRLKQYIMDEFEFNLDLNTWGLTHKDVEIARFSPFLSPEAIARSNALFGYEGDQYYFDVDIRRHFGLDQYEGDVIPYWKTETVEAMAAFRLKEGYKTGAGECVSLSTLYAAAAFVVCGIPLEDIFLVLTPLHSQNFIDISDGVLTNNRRLVTKSMWFNGTEISNKAQRALRNEQVTIVAHPTGYVHCLYEQATIDPAAYERFRDRLAAYLSADLDALMFANFLRTHQEYHRYFQFCRHSRGRAMFVKAEVLYKYEHGSPYRIADHTFDKLLDEVSGDDYSVSKCIDRLCAEQMMAFIRYEKIDIHRAEDRRRLATYVKAFIPDAEAFAEKLYAFIHLEPRLPDSDKQYLKTPPIQVDPEMDRQQIIEAIEALRPHNPTADLAFYAYRDMTRCRWEPFIKAALERNPVSVEHFAQRPLSQVVEALRGMPDQSIYDGPRLAQPDEVVNFGAGDGVEKAITLANVIHARRPQARLDLDIEPNQAVVRTDDAAYAFASTKGLRHRMPLGPGADEA
;
A
#
# COMPACT_ATOMS: atom_id res chain seq x y z
N MET A 1 -19.77 -24.43 6.53
CA MET A 1 -19.54 -23.33 5.58
C MET A 1 -19.30 -23.98 4.23
N ASN A 2 -19.74 -23.41 3.10
CA ASN A 2 -19.42 -24.03 1.81
C ASN A 2 -17.91 -23.88 1.52
N PRO A 3 -17.30 -24.69 0.63
CA PRO A 3 -15.86 -24.64 0.38
C PRO A 3 -15.36 -23.28 -0.13
N GLN A 4 -16.13 -22.58 -0.95
CA GLN A 4 -15.75 -21.27 -1.50
C GLN A 4 -15.76 -20.17 -0.44
N ASP A 5 -16.77 -20.16 0.42
CA ASP A 5 -16.84 -19.28 1.58
C ASP A 5 -15.66 -19.57 2.51
N LEU A 6 -15.41 -20.85 2.82
CA LEU A 6 -14.32 -21.24 3.71
C LEU A 6 -12.97 -20.73 3.19
N GLU A 7 -12.75 -20.81 1.88
CA GLU A 7 -11.56 -20.28 1.22
C GLU A 7 -11.44 -18.75 1.37
N LYS A 8 -12.52 -18.00 1.13
CA LYS A 8 -12.55 -16.55 1.32
C LYS A 8 -12.35 -16.12 2.77
N TYR A 9 -13.06 -16.75 3.72
CA TYR A 9 -12.99 -16.40 5.15
C TYR A 9 -11.63 -16.77 5.75
N SER A 10 -11.00 -17.86 5.31
CA SER A 10 -9.64 -18.20 5.74
C SER A 10 -8.62 -17.24 5.13
N SER A 11 -8.88 -16.73 3.93
CA SER A 11 -8.06 -15.69 3.31
C SER A 11 -8.14 -14.35 4.04
N ALA A 12 -9.24 -14.07 4.74
CA ALA A 12 -9.30 -12.94 5.67
C ALA A 12 -8.38 -13.08 6.88
N ILE A 13 -7.87 -14.28 7.17
CA ILE A 13 -6.94 -14.53 8.28
C ILE A 13 -5.49 -14.32 7.82
N THR A 14 -5.14 -14.81 6.63
CA THR A 14 -3.78 -14.77 6.07
C THR A 14 -3.46 -13.48 5.32
N LEU A 15 -4.46 -12.90 4.64
CA LEU A 15 -4.39 -11.61 3.94
C LEU A 15 -3.24 -11.50 2.95
N SER A 16 -2.95 -12.54 2.16
CA SER A 16 -1.89 -12.41 1.15
C SER A 16 -2.26 -11.43 0.03
N ASP A 17 -1.27 -10.86 -0.65
CA ASP A 17 -1.50 -9.94 -1.77
C ASP A 17 -2.37 -10.58 -2.87
N MET A 18 -2.16 -11.88 -3.12
CA MET A 18 -2.99 -12.67 -4.04
C MET A 18 -4.42 -12.84 -3.53
N GLU A 19 -4.60 -13.06 -2.23
CA GLU A 19 -5.91 -13.17 -1.61
C GLU A 19 -6.67 -11.85 -1.66
N VAL A 20 -6.01 -10.72 -1.42
CA VAL A 20 -6.60 -9.38 -1.55
C VAL A 20 -7.00 -9.09 -2.98
N PHE A 21 -6.22 -9.55 -3.96
CA PHE A 21 -6.57 -9.45 -5.36
C PHE A 21 -7.80 -10.29 -5.73
N VAL A 22 -7.85 -11.56 -5.31
CA VAL A 22 -8.97 -12.48 -5.60
C VAL A 22 -10.24 -12.08 -4.83
N PHE A 23 -10.09 -11.58 -3.60
CA PHE A 23 -11.20 -11.21 -2.72
C PHE A 23 -11.07 -9.72 -2.34
N PRO A 24 -11.52 -8.80 -3.22
CA PRO A 24 -11.31 -7.36 -3.04
C PRO A 24 -11.92 -6.78 -1.75
N GLU A 25 -12.90 -7.45 -1.14
CA GLU A 25 -13.43 -7.07 0.18
C GLU A 25 -12.34 -7.10 1.27
N LEU A 26 -11.34 -7.96 1.14
CA LEU A 26 -10.29 -8.12 2.15
C LEU A 26 -9.48 -6.84 2.34
N MET A 27 -9.31 -6.04 1.27
CA MET A 27 -8.57 -4.77 1.37
C MET A 27 -9.20 -3.84 2.39
N TYR A 28 -10.51 -3.61 2.28
CA TYR A 28 -11.21 -2.70 3.18
C TYR A 28 -11.49 -3.37 4.54
N SER A 29 -11.65 -4.70 4.56
CA SER A 29 -11.75 -5.48 5.80
C SER A 29 -10.51 -5.31 6.68
N LEU A 30 -9.32 -5.25 6.09
CA LEU A 30 -8.08 -4.99 6.82
C LEU A 30 -8.01 -3.54 7.35
N VAL A 31 -8.51 -2.55 6.61
CA VAL A 31 -8.65 -1.17 7.14
C VAL A 31 -9.50 -1.19 8.40
N LEU A 32 -10.65 -1.87 8.38
CA LEU A 32 -11.54 -1.99 9.53
C LEU A 32 -10.88 -2.74 10.69
N ALA A 33 -10.16 -3.84 10.43
CA ALA A 33 -9.41 -4.56 11.46
C ALA A 33 -8.38 -3.64 12.14
N ASN A 34 -7.67 -2.82 11.37
CA ASN A 34 -6.73 -1.83 11.90
C ASN A 34 -7.44 -0.70 12.66
N ILE A 35 -8.62 -0.25 12.24
CA ILE A 35 -9.43 0.73 12.99
C ILE A 35 -9.89 0.13 14.33
N MET A 36 -10.27 -1.15 14.37
CA MET A 36 -10.68 -1.83 15.61
C MET A 36 -9.48 -2.10 16.54
N SER A 37 -8.26 -2.15 16.02
CA SER A 37 -7.04 -2.38 16.80
C SER A 37 -6.84 -1.32 17.87
N PRO A 38 -6.65 -1.69 19.15
CA PRO A 38 -6.32 -0.72 20.20
C PRO A 38 -4.98 -0.02 19.98
N LEU A 39 -4.10 -0.56 19.12
CA LEU A 39 -2.76 -0.02 18.91
C LEU A 39 -2.81 1.39 18.32
N ILE A 40 -3.59 1.61 17.26
CA ILE A 40 -3.71 2.92 16.61
C ILE A 40 -4.37 3.95 17.55
N TRP A 41 -5.34 3.52 18.36
CA TRP A 41 -6.00 4.40 19.32
C TRP A 41 -5.05 4.95 20.37
N ARG A 42 -4.04 4.18 20.78
CA ARG A 42 -2.98 4.67 21.68
C ARG A 42 -2.19 5.84 21.09
N TRP A 43 -2.13 5.96 19.76
CA TRP A 43 -1.41 7.08 19.12
C TRP A 43 -2.09 8.43 19.37
N ARG A 44 -3.39 8.47 19.63
CA ARG A 44 -4.07 9.72 20.04
C ARG A 44 -3.49 10.31 21.33
N GLU A 45 -2.92 9.45 22.16
CA GLU A 45 -2.31 9.80 23.44
C GLU A 45 -0.83 10.17 23.31
N GLU A 46 -0.23 10.05 22.12
CA GLU A 46 1.14 10.49 21.90
C GLU A 46 1.23 12.02 21.90
N ASP A 47 2.27 12.53 22.55
CA ASP A 47 2.52 13.96 22.73
C ASP A 47 2.43 14.75 21.42
N CYS A 48 2.94 14.16 20.33
CA CYS A 48 2.98 14.83 19.04
C CYS A 48 1.60 14.96 18.37
N PHE A 49 0.64 14.08 18.69
CA PHE A 49 -0.74 14.18 18.20
C PHE A 49 -1.61 15.00 19.15
N ARG A 50 -1.43 14.87 20.48
CA ARG A 50 -2.11 15.73 21.46
C ARG A 50 -1.87 17.23 21.20
N ARG A 51 -0.62 17.61 20.88
CA ARG A 51 -0.25 19.00 20.53
C ARG A 51 -0.88 19.50 19.23
N LEU A 52 -1.42 18.59 18.40
CA LEU A 52 -2.09 18.91 17.13
C LEU A 52 -3.63 18.85 17.24
N ALA A 53 -4.18 18.66 18.44
CA ALA A 53 -5.61 18.78 18.67
C ALA A 53 -6.16 20.12 18.13
N GLY A 54 -7.28 20.07 17.40
CA GLY A 54 -7.89 21.24 16.75
C GLY A 54 -7.14 21.81 15.53
N LYS A 55 -6.01 21.22 15.11
CA LYS A 55 -5.34 21.61 13.85
C LYS A 55 -6.06 20.97 12.65
N SER A 56 -5.86 21.56 11.46
CA SER A 56 -6.45 21.03 10.24
C SER A 56 -6.05 19.56 10.00
N PRO A 57 -6.94 18.74 9.41
CA PRO A 57 -6.63 17.35 9.08
C PRO A 57 -5.33 17.22 8.28
N TYR A 58 -5.07 18.14 7.35
CA TYR A 58 -3.81 18.21 6.60
C TYR A 58 -2.55 18.27 7.49
N LYS A 59 -2.53 19.14 8.51
CA LYS A 59 -1.36 19.24 9.42
C LYS A 59 -1.18 17.98 10.25
N ARG A 60 -2.28 17.37 10.69
CA ARG A 60 -2.29 16.10 11.42
C ARG A 60 -1.76 14.97 10.52
N LEU A 61 -2.19 14.91 9.27
CA LEU A 61 -1.76 13.93 8.28
C LEU A 61 -0.26 14.03 7.97
N MET A 62 0.29 15.24 7.83
CA MET A 62 1.74 15.43 7.66
C MET A 62 2.54 14.95 8.88
N ARG A 63 2.01 15.12 10.09
CA ARG A 63 2.65 14.56 11.30
C ARG A 63 2.50 13.03 11.35
N LEU A 64 1.36 12.49 10.96
CA LEU A 64 1.12 11.05 10.89
C LEU A 64 2.12 10.36 9.97
N LYS A 65 2.40 10.94 8.79
CA LYS A 65 3.47 10.46 7.90
C LYS A 65 4.79 10.29 8.65
N GLN A 66 5.25 11.34 9.33
CA GLN A 66 6.52 11.28 10.05
C GLN A 66 6.48 10.21 11.14
N TYR A 67 5.38 10.11 11.89
CA TYR A 67 5.22 9.11 12.93
C TYR A 67 5.29 7.67 12.37
N ILE A 68 4.57 7.38 11.28
CA ILE A 68 4.66 6.07 10.61
C ILE A 68 6.07 5.81 10.07
N MET A 69 6.73 6.84 9.52
CA MET A 69 8.14 6.70 9.11
C MET A 69 9.07 6.42 10.30
N ASP A 70 8.82 6.96 11.47
CA ASP A 70 9.68 6.72 12.64
C ASP A 70 9.43 5.33 13.25
N GLU A 71 8.18 4.85 13.24
CA GLU A 71 7.76 3.61 13.91
C GLU A 71 7.74 2.37 13.00
N PHE A 72 7.71 2.55 11.68
CA PHE A 72 7.60 1.45 10.72
C PHE A 72 8.57 1.61 9.55
N GLU A 73 9.27 0.52 9.25
CA GLU A 73 10.07 0.33 8.05
C GLU A 73 9.24 -0.35 6.94
N PHE A 74 9.73 -0.28 5.70
CA PHE A 74 9.11 -0.99 4.59
C PHE A 74 9.74 -2.36 4.51
N ASN A 75 8.96 -3.42 4.70
CA ASN A 75 9.45 -4.80 4.68
C ASN A 75 9.73 -5.23 3.23
N LEU A 76 10.94 -5.74 3.00
CA LEU A 76 11.39 -6.32 1.73
C LEU A 76 11.93 -7.75 1.92
N ASP A 77 11.83 -8.31 3.13
CA ASP A 77 12.25 -9.67 3.42
C ASP A 77 11.20 -10.67 2.95
N LEU A 78 11.37 -11.13 1.71
CA LEU A 78 10.50 -12.10 1.04
C LEU A 78 10.38 -13.44 1.77
N ASN A 79 11.33 -13.79 2.65
CA ASN A 79 11.29 -15.06 3.36
C ASN A 79 10.48 -14.99 4.66
N THR A 80 10.06 -13.80 5.09
CA THR A 80 9.36 -13.62 6.38
C THR A 80 8.20 -14.58 6.51
N TRP A 81 7.39 -14.70 5.46
CA TRP A 81 6.13 -15.45 5.47
C TRP A 81 6.26 -16.83 4.80
N GLY A 82 7.48 -17.21 4.41
CA GLY A 82 7.82 -18.47 3.77
C GLY A 82 7.52 -18.50 2.28
N LEU A 83 7.69 -19.68 1.68
CA LEU A 83 7.57 -19.89 0.24
C LEU A 83 6.41 -20.84 -0.08
N THR A 84 5.85 -20.70 -1.28
CA THR A 84 4.84 -21.60 -1.87
C THR A 84 5.20 -21.91 -3.32
N HIS A 85 4.40 -22.78 -3.95
CA HIS A 85 4.54 -23.12 -5.36
C HIS A 85 3.43 -22.49 -6.21
N LYS A 86 3.77 -22.11 -7.45
CA LYS A 86 2.84 -21.44 -8.38
C LYS A 86 1.60 -22.28 -8.69
N ASP A 87 1.81 -23.56 -8.98
CA ASP A 87 0.76 -24.50 -9.35
C ASP A 87 -0.24 -24.72 -8.21
N VAL A 88 0.23 -24.70 -6.96
CA VAL A 88 -0.60 -24.76 -5.75
C VAL A 88 -1.54 -23.55 -5.67
N GLU A 89 -1.03 -22.32 -5.78
CA GLU A 89 -1.88 -21.12 -5.72
C GLU A 89 -2.82 -21.00 -6.94
N ILE A 90 -2.36 -21.38 -8.13
CA ILE A 90 -3.22 -21.41 -9.34
C ILE A 90 -4.38 -22.39 -9.15
N ALA A 91 -4.10 -23.62 -8.67
CA ALA A 91 -5.12 -24.62 -8.42
C ALA A 91 -6.13 -24.12 -7.37
N ARG A 92 -5.62 -23.53 -6.28
CA ARG A 92 -6.40 -22.96 -5.18
C ARG A 92 -7.37 -21.88 -5.64
N PHE A 93 -6.94 -20.96 -6.51
CA PHE A 93 -7.78 -19.85 -6.97
C PHE A 93 -8.55 -20.11 -8.27
N SER A 94 -8.32 -21.24 -8.94
CA SER A 94 -9.04 -21.64 -10.16
C SER A 94 -10.58 -21.63 -10.06
N PRO A 95 -11.22 -21.85 -8.89
CA PRO A 95 -12.68 -21.71 -8.78
C PRO A 95 -13.19 -20.26 -8.83
N PHE A 96 -12.32 -19.25 -8.64
CA PHE A 96 -12.68 -17.83 -8.52
C PHE A 96 -12.22 -16.99 -9.70
N LEU A 97 -11.07 -17.33 -10.29
CA LEU A 97 -10.51 -16.68 -11.47
C LEU A 97 -10.05 -17.71 -12.48
N SER A 98 -10.25 -17.44 -13.77
CA SER A 98 -9.71 -18.31 -14.81
C SER A 98 -8.18 -18.32 -14.75
N PRO A 99 -7.51 -19.43 -15.11
CA PRO A 99 -6.06 -19.48 -15.17
C PRO A 99 -5.46 -18.38 -16.05
N GLU A 100 -6.14 -17.99 -17.12
CA GLU A 100 -5.75 -16.86 -17.98
C GLU A 100 -5.86 -15.49 -17.29
N ALA A 101 -6.85 -15.30 -16.43
CA ALA A 101 -6.99 -14.06 -15.66
C ALA A 101 -5.91 -13.97 -14.57
N ILE A 102 -5.63 -15.08 -13.89
CA ILE A 102 -4.51 -15.20 -12.95
C ILE A 102 -3.19 -14.95 -13.70
N ALA A 103 -3.01 -15.58 -14.87
CA ALA A 103 -1.83 -15.41 -15.73
C ALA A 103 -1.65 -13.98 -16.27
N ARG A 104 -2.73 -13.24 -16.57
CA ARG A 104 -2.60 -11.83 -16.99
C ARG A 104 -2.27 -10.90 -15.83
N SER A 105 -2.65 -11.31 -14.62
CA SER A 105 -2.31 -10.62 -13.38
C SER A 105 -0.87 -10.86 -12.93
N ASN A 106 -0.09 -11.64 -13.68
CA ASN A 106 1.27 -12.14 -13.38
C ASN A 106 2.34 -11.11 -12.96
N ALA A 107 2.07 -9.81 -13.08
CA ALA A 107 2.87 -8.79 -12.42
C ALA A 107 2.76 -8.88 -10.87
N LEU A 108 1.57 -9.18 -10.33
CA LEU A 108 1.32 -9.42 -8.89
C LEU A 108 2.08 -10.63 -8.33
N PHE A 109 2.39 -11.58 -9.20
CA PHE A 109 2.96 -12.86 -8.80
C PHE A 109 4.47 -12.96 -9.10
N GLY A 110 5.11 -11.86 -9.53
CA GLY A 110 6.55 -11.81 -9.81
C GLY A 110 7.01 -12.61 -11.04
N TYR A 111 6.10 -12.99 -11.95
CA TYR A 111 6.43 -13.90 -13.04
C TYR A 111 6.98 -13.22 -14.30
N GLU A 112 6.54 -12.00 -14.62
CA GLU A 112 6.97 -11.23 -15.81
C GLU A 112 7.20 -9.73 -15.54
N GLY A 113 7.31 -9.34 -14.26
CA GLY A 113 7.32 -7.93 -13.80
C GLY A 113 8.42 -7.03 -14.37
N ASP A 114 9.36 -7.56 -15.14
CA ASP A 114 10.50 -6.83 -15.70
C ASP A 114 10.14 -5.84 -16.83
N GLN A 115 8.95 -5.91 -17.43
CA GLN A 115 8.62 -5.05 -18.58
C GLN A 115 8.27 -3.59 -18.24
N TYR A 116 8.11 -3.17 -16.99
CA TYR A 116 7.74 -1.77 -16.66
C TYR A 116 8.70 -1.08 -15.70
N TYR A 117 9.70 -1.80 -15.21
CA TYR A 117 10.73 -1.32 -14.30
C TYR A 117 12.11 -1.47 -14.95
N PHE A 118 12.24 -1.15 -16.24
CA PHE A 118 13.48 -1.31 -17.02
C PHE A 118 14.76 -0.67 -16.42
N ASP A 119 14.63 0.22 -15.43
CA ASP A 119 15.76 0.83 -14.70
C ASP A 119 16.07 0.18 -13.34
N VAL A 120 15.18 -0.69 -12.84
CA VAL A 120 15.30 -1.40 -11.56
C VAL A 120 14.93 -2.86 -11.85
N ASP A 121 15.93 -3.70 -12.12
CA ASP A 121 15.80 -5.16 -12.20
C ASP A 121 15.00 -5.65 -10.98
N ILE A 122 13.68 -5.82 -11.12
CA ILE A 122 12.76 -6.05 -9.99
C ILE A 122 13.14 -7.35 -9.34
N ARG A 123 13.40 -8.37 -10.17
CA ARG A 123 13.76 -9.69 -9.66
C ARG A 123 14.98 -9.59 -8.76
N ARG A 124 16.02 -8.88 -9.18
CA ARG A 124 17.19 -8.65 -8.33
C ARG A 124 16.96 -7.67 -7.19
N HIS A 125 16.14 -6.64 -7.40
CA HIS A 125 15.86 -5.60 -6.40
C HIS A 125 15.11 -6.14 -5.19
N PHE A 126 14.16 -7.06 -5.44
CA PHE A 126 13.41 -7.75 -4.41
C PHE A 126 14.05 -9.10 -4.01
N GLY A 127 15.10 -9.56 -4.70
CA GLY A 127 15.75 -10.85 -4.42
C GLY A 127 14.99 -12.08 -4.92
N LEU A 128 14.03 -11.89 -5.83
CA LEU A 128 13.30 -12.97 -6.52
C LEU A 128 14.19 -13.77 -7.48
N ASP A 129 15.35 -13.23 -7.87
CA ASP A 129 16.37 -13.94 -8.65
C ASP A 129 17.00 -15.11 -7.88
N GLN A 130 16.83 -15.17 -6.56
CA GLN A 130 17.31 -16.26 -5.71
C GLN A 130 16.46 -17.53 -5.80
N TYR A 131 15.25 -17.45 -6.35
CA TYR A 131 14.35 -18.60 -6.49
C TYR A 131 14.29 -19.04 -7.95
N GLU A 132 14.65 -20.30 -8.20
CA GLU A 132 14.55 -20.93 -9.51
C GLU A 132 13.16 -21.55 -9.74
N GLY A 133 12.67 -21.50 -10.97
CA GLY A 133 11.48 -22.24 -11.40
C GLY A 133 10.16 -21.71 -10.82
N ASP A 134 9.40 -22.59 -10.14
CA ASP A 134 8.00 -22.40 -9.74
C ASP A 134 7.80 -22.13 -8.24
N VAL A 135 8.85 -21.70 -7.54
CA VAL A 135 8.76 -21.28 -6.13
C VAL A 135 8.57 -19.76 -6.07
N ILE A 136 7.63 -19.31 -5.23
CA ILE A 136 7.37 -17.89 -4.98
C ILE A 136 7.25 -17.60 -3.49
N PRO A 137 7.57 -16.37 -3.06
CA PRO A 137 7.27 -15.94 -1.70
C PRO A 137 5.76 -15.95 -1.43
N TYR A 138 5.39 -16.19 -0.17
CA TYR A 138 4.01 -16.09 0.28
C TYR A 138 3.78 -14.69 0.89
N TRP A 139 3.48 -13.69 0.06
CA TRP A 139 3.37 -12.27 0.45
C TRP A 139 2.17 -12.02 1.35
N LYS A 140 2.29 -12.21 2.68
CA LYS A 140 1.21 -11.90 3.64
C LYS A 140 1.19 -10.41 3.96
N THR A 141 0.02 -9.81 3.81
CA THR A 141 -0.25 -8.50 4.37
C THR A 141 -0.48 -8.60 5.88
N GLU A 142 0.08 -7.64 6.63
CA GLU A 142 0.06 -7.62 8.08
C GLU A 142 -1.06 -6.72 8.64
N THR A 143 -1.70 -7.17 9.73
CA THR A 143 -2.43 -6.28 10.64
C THR A 143 -1.44 -5.40 11.39
N VAL A 144 -1.90 -4.28 11.96
CA VAL A 144 -1.01 -3.35 12.68
C VAL A 144 -0.29 -4.01 13.88
N GLU A 145 -0.89 -5.01 14.54
CA GLU A 145 -0.22 -5.81 15.57
C GLU A 145 0.96 -6.60 15.02
N ALA A 146 0.75 -7.32 13.91
CA ALA A 146 1.82 -8.06 13.23
C ALA A 146 2.92 -7.10 12.72
N MET A 147 2.53 -5.94 12.15
CA MET A 147 3.48 -4.92 11.75
C MET A 147 4.34 -4.43 12.93
N ALA A 148 3.72 -4.19 14.08
CA ALA A 148 4.42 -3.72 15.26
C ALA A 148 5.35 -4.79 15.87
N ALA A 149 4.97 -6.07 15.73
CA ALA A 149 5.70 -7.22 16.26
C ALA A 149 7.05 -7.48 15.57
N PHE A 150 7.29 -6.93 14.38
CA PHE A 150 8.61 -7.01 13.72
C PHE A 150 9.76 -6.56 14.62
N ARG A 151 9.54 -5.65 15.58
CA ARG A 151 10.56 -5.27 16.59
C ARG A 151 11.09 -6.44 17.44
N LEU A 152 10.37 -7.57 17.47
CA LEU A 152 10.76 -8.80 18.15
C LEU A 152 11.61 -9.72 17.27
N LYS A 153 11.56 -9.53 15.94
CA LYS A 153 12.32 -10.31 14.97
C LYS A 153 13.74 -9.78 14.87
N GLU A 154 14.71 -10.70 14.83
CA GLU A 154 16.13 -10.33 14.66
C GLU A 154 16.33 -9.51 13.37
N GLY A 155 17.15 -8.46 13.45
CA GLY A 155 17.43 -7.55 12.34
C GLY A 155 16.53 -6.31 12.27
N TYR A 156 15.40 -6.29 12.99
CA TYR A 156 14.45 -5.18 13.00
C TYR A 156 14.57 -4.34 14.29
N LYS A 157 14.56 -3.02 14.14
CA LYS A 157 14.58 -2.08 15.27
C LYS A 157 13.21 -1.49 15.59
N THR A 158 12.36 -1.42 14.58
CA THR A 158 11.02 -0.84 14.64
C THR A 158 9.99 -1.86 14.17
N GLY A 159 8.72 -1.45 14.04
CA GLY A 159 7.79 -2.23 13.24
C GLY A 159 8.19 -2.26 11.77
N ALA A 160 7.56 -3.13 10.99
CA ALA A 160 7.72 -3.18 9.55
C ALA A 160 6.41 -3.64 8.91
N GLY A 161 6.27 -3.41 7.61
CA GLY A 161 5.20 -4.05 6.84
C GLY A 161 5.31 -3.79 5.35
N GLU A 162 4.55 -4.57 4.60
CA GLU A 162 4.52 -4.53 3.16
C GLU A 162 3.62 -3.39 2.63
N CYS A 163 3.47 -3.32 1.31
CA CYS A 163 2.83 -2.21 0.63
C CYS A 163 1.35 -2.07 0.99
N VAL A 164 0.61 -3.19 0.96
CA VAL A 164 -0.80 -3.25 1.38
C VAL A 164 -0.94 -2.90 2.87
N SER A 165 -0.04 -3.40 3.72
CA SER A 165 -0.05 -3.17 5.18
C SER A 165 0.14 -1.69 5.50
N LEU A 166 1.11 -1.02 4.87
CA LEU A 166 1.30 0.41 5.01
C LEU A 166 0.08 1.19 4.47
N SER A 167 -0.49 0.80 3.33
CA SER A 167 -1.67 1.46 2.78
C SER A 167 -2.84 1.42 3.76
N THR A 168 -3.18 0.26 4.30
CA THR A 168 -4.29 0.12 5.25
C THR A 168 -3.99 0.78 6.60
N LEU A 169 -2.73 0.78 7.05
CA LEU A 169 -2.29 1.52 8.24
C LEU A 169 -2.50 3.02 8.08
N TYR A 170 -2.10 3.59 6.94
CA TYR A 170 -2.32 5.01 6.64
C TYR A 170 -3.81 5.35 6.63
N ALA A 171 -4.65 4.53 5.99
CA ALA A 171 -6.09 4.76 5.94
C ALA A 171 -6.73 4.73 7.35
N ALA A 172 -6.45 3.68 8.12
CA ALA A 172 -6.97 3.53 9.48
C ALA A 172 -6.50 4.66 10.41
N ALA A 173 -5.21 5.03 10.36
CA ALA A 173 -4.67 6.07 11.21
C ALA A 173 -5.07 7.49 10.75
N ALA A 174 -5.30 7.72 9.45
CA ALA A 174 -5.88 8.97 8.96
C ALA A 174 -7.29 9.18 9.54
N PHE A 175 -8.08 8.12 9.62
CA PHE A 175 -9.40 8.14 10.28
C PHE A 175 -9.28 8.35 11.79
N VAL A 176 -8.62 7.42 12.51
CA VAL A 176 -8.58 7.39 13.99
C VAL A 176 -7.83 8.59 14.58
N VAL A 177 -6.70 8.98 14.00
CA VAL A 177 -5.78 9.97 14.58
C VAL A 177 -5.94 11.35 13.94
N CYS A 178 -6.15 11.40 12.62
CA CYS A 178 -6.27 12.68 11.91
C CYS A 178 -7.71 13.18 11.77
N GLY A 179 -8.71 12.37 12.13
CA GLY A 179 -10.12 12.73 12.02
C GLY A 179 -10.56 12.97 10.58
N ILE A 180 -9.99 12.23 9.63
CA ILE A 180 -10.38 12.28 8.22
C ILE A 180 -11.50 11.24 8.01
N PRO A 181 -12.69 11.63 7.55
CA PRO A 181 -13.78 10.69 7.32
C PRO A 181 -13.40 9.59 6.31
N LEU A 182 -13.97 8.39 6.47
CA LEU A 182 -13.65 7.25 5.60
C LEU A 182 -14.08 7.47 4.15
N GLU A 183 -15.14 8.25 3.93
CA GLU A 183 -15.64 8.63 2.60
C GLU A 183 -14.69 9.54 1.81
N ASP A 184 -13.66 10.08 2.47
CA ASP A 184 -12.61 10.88 1.84
C ASP A 184 -11.32 10.07 1.61
N ILE A 185 -11.31 8.76 1.90
CA ILE A 185 -10.15 7.89 1.77
C ILE A 185 -10.46 6.74 0.81
N PHE A 186 -9.84 6.77 -0.37
CA PHE A 186 -9.95 5.72 -1.39
C PHE A 186 -8.67 4.89 -1.40
N LEU A 187 -8.78 3.57 -1.33
CA LEU A 187 -7.63 2.67 -1.51
C LEU A 187 -7.52 2.32 -2.99
N VAL A 188 -6.32 2.44 -3.54
CA VAL A 188 -5.99 2.29 -4.95
C VAL A 188 -4.85 1.27 -5.08
N LEU A 189 -5.17 0.12 -5.64
CA LEU A 189 -4.23 -0.98 -5.78
C LEU A 189 -3.86 -1.16 -7.24
N THR A 190 -2.59 -1.41 -7.48
CA THR A 190 -2.02 -1.87 -8.75
C THR A 190 -1.26 -3.17 -8.48
N PRO A 191 -0.81 -3.89 -9.52
CA PRO A 191 -0.16 -5.17 -9.30
C PRO A 191 1.09 -5.14 -8.41
N LEU A 192 1.84 -4.06 -8.44
CA LEU A 192 3.11 -3.95 -7.69
C LEU A 192 3.06 -2.87 -6.60
N HIS A 193 1.89 -2.24 -6.39
CA HIS A 193 1.78 -1.14 -5.45
C HIS A 193 0.37 -0.99 -4.88
N SER A 194 0.31 -0.61 -3.60
CA SER A 194 -0.91 -0.27 -2.89
C SER A 194 -0.73 1.11 -2.26
N GLN A 195 -1.72 1.96 -2.46
CA GLN A 195 -1.71 3.34 -2.01
C GLN A 195 -3.12 3.82 -1.70
N ASN A 196 -3.23 4.99 -1.09
CA ASN A 196 -4.49 5.66 -0.83
C ASN A 196 -4.52 7.01 -1.52
N PHE A 197 -5.67 7.37 -2.09
CA PHE A 197 -6.00 8.75 -2.46
C PHE A 197 -6.90 9.33 -1.37
N ILE A 198 -6.41 10.37 -0.70
CA ILE A 198 -7.12 11.08 0.35
C ILE A 198 -7.62 12.40 -0.22
N ASP A 199 -8.94 12.53 -0.35
CA ASP A 199 -9.61 13.68 -0.95
C ASP A 199 -9.74 14.87 0.04
N ILE A 200 -8.59 15.37 0.47
CA ILE A 200 -8.50 16.60 1.25
C ILE A 200 -7.74 17.67 0.47
N SER A 201 -8.17 18.92 0.57
CA SER A 201 -7.56 20.03 -0.19
C SER A 201 -7.53 19.71 -1.69
N ASP A 202 -6.35 19.66 -2.32
CA ASP A 202 -6.17 19.31 -3.74
C ASP A 202 -5.88 17.82 -3.97
N GLY A 203 -5.99 17.00 -2.92
CA GLY A 203 -5.68 15.57 -2.93
C GLY A 203 -4.28 15.23 -2.38
N VAL A 204 -4.18 14.07 -1.74
CA VAL A 204 -2.91 13.49 -1.25
C VAL A 204 -2.86 12.01 -1.58
N LEU A 205 -1.78 11.56 -2.21
CA LEU A 205 -1.49 10.13 -2.36
C LEU A 205 -0.55 9.63 -1.26
N THR A 206 -0.86 8.51 -0.64
CA THR A 206 0.13 7.76 0.14
C THR A 206 0.98 6.91 -0.81
N ASN A 207 2.24 6.64 -0.50
CA ASN A 207 3.08 5.73 -1.29
C ASN A 207 4.12 5.11 -0.36
N ASN A 208 3.88 3.88 0.10
CA ASN A 208 4.66 3.24 1.18
C ASN A 208 4.90 4.23 2.33
N ARG A 209 6.15 4.63 2.54
CA ARG A 209 6.60 5.57 3.60
C ARG A 209 6.53 7.05 3.17
N ARG A 210 5.69 7.41 2.19
CA ARG A 210 5.57 8.78 1.65
C ARG A 210 4.12 9.25 1.65
N LEU A 211 3.94 10.56 1.80
CA LEU A 211 2.75 11.27 1.36
C LEU A 211 3.16 12.25 0.27
N VAL A 212 2.41 12.25 -0.81
CA VAL A 212 2.66 13.01 -2.02
C VAL A 212 1.47 13.94 -2.22
N THR A 213 1.72 15.23 -2.06
CA THR A 213 0.74 16.28 -2.39
C THR A 213 0.78 16.57 -3.88
N LYS A 214 -0.24 17.25 -4.40
CA LYS A 214 -0.28 17.69 -5.80
C LYS A 214 0.97 18.48 -6.20
N SER A 215 1.44 19.40 -5.36
CA SER A 215 2.69 20.13 -5.63
C SER A 215 3.91 19.20 -5.67
N MET A 216 4.00 18.21 -4.77
CA MET A 216 5.08 17.22 -4.79
C MET A 216 5.04 16.32 -6.02
N TRP A 217 3.84 16.00 -6.51
CA TRP A 217 3.63 15.22 -7.73
C TRP A 217 4.30 15.88 -8.93
N PHE A 218 4.21 17.20 -9.05
CA PHE A 218 4.75 17.96 -10.18
C PHE A 218 6.07 18.70 -9.90
N ASN A 219 6.81 18.35 -8.84
CA ASN A 219 8.08 19.02 -8.49
C ASN A 219 9.23 18.73 -9.46
N GLY A 220 9.09 17.73 -10.34
CA GLY A 220 10.16 17.33 -11.26
C GLY A 220 11.41 16.78 -10.56
N THR A 221 11.20 16.05 -9.45
CA THR A 221 12.28 15.41 -8.69
C THR A 221 12.27 13.90 -8.91
N GLU A 222 13.37 13.22 -8.57
CA GLU A 222 13.41 11.75 -8.58
C GLU A 222 12.31 11.13 -7.71
N ILE A 223 11.98 11.76 -6.57
CA ILE A 223 10.89 11.34 -5.70
C ILE A 223 9.54 11.47 -6.42
N SER A 224 9.32 12.55 -7.17
CA SER A 224 8.12 12.74 -8.01
C SER A 224 8.01 11.61 -9.03
N ASN A 225 9.07 11.32 -9.79
CA ASN A 225 9.07 10.25 -10.79
C ASN A 225 8.77 8.87 -10.16
N LYS A 226 9.39 8.57 -9.02
CA LYS A 226 9.13 7.32 -8.27
C LYS A 226 7.68 7.23 -7.78
N ALA A 227 7.09 8.34 -7.32
CA ALA A 227 5.70 8.37 -6.87
C ALA A 227 4.70 8.17 -8.02
N GLN A 228 5.03 8.64 -9.23
CA GLN A 228 4.16 8.54 -10.40
C GLN A 228 4.16 7.16 -11.05
N ARG A 229 5.21 6.35 -10.85
CA ARG A 229 5.50 5.14 -11.63
C ARG A 229 4.32 4.17 -11.71
N ALA A 230 3.70 3.84 -10.58
CA ALA A 230 2.60 2.88 -10.54
C ALA A 230 1.39 3.38 -11.36
N LEU A 231 0.89 4.58 -11.08
CA LEU A 231 -0.26 5.13 -11.83
C LEU A 231 0.05 5.42 -13.30
N ARG A 232 1.30 5.69 -13.65
CA ARG A 232 1.72 5.95 -15.04
C ARG A 232 1.78 4.66 -15.87
N ASN A 233 2.23 3.57 -15.27
CA ASN A 233 2.67 2.38 -16.01
C ASN A 233 1.90 1.10 -15.67
N GLU A 234 1.04 1.10 -14.66
CA GLU A 234 0.32 -0.08 -14.19
C GLU A 234 -1.20 0.06 -14.38
N GLN A 235 -1.91 -1.05 -14.35
CA GLN A 235 -3.37 -1.07 -14.30
C GLN A 235 -3.78 -0.93 -12.83
N VAL A 236 -4.70 -0.03 -12.50
CA VAL A 236 -5.35 -0.08 -11.18
C VAL A 236 -6.29 -1.28 -11.18
N THR A 237 -6.01 -2.23 -10.29
CA THR A 237 -6.73 -3.50 -10.18
C THR A 237 -7.95 -3.37 -9.30
N ILE A 238 -7.82 -2.68 -8.16
CA ILE A 238 -8.89 -2.49 -7.17
C ILE A 238 -8.96 -1.03 -6.77
N VAL A 239 -10.17 -0.50 -6.69
CA VAL A 239 -10.49 0.69 -5.90
C VAL A 239 -11.46 0.29 -4.80
N ALA A 240 -11.08 0.49 -3.54
CA ALA A 240 -11.90 0.17 -2.37
C ALA A 240 -12.26 1.42 -1.55
N HIS A 241 -13.46 1.44 -1.00
CA HIS A 241 -14.10 2.57 -0.33
C HIS A 241 -15.11 2.03 0.71
N PRO A 242 -15.53 2.78 1.76
CA PRO A 242 -16.52 2.30 2.73
C PRO A 242 -17.86 1.87 2.12
N THR A 243 -18.18 2.30 0.91
CA THR A 243 -19.40 1.88 0.19
C THR A 243 -19.22 0.58 -0.60
N GLY A 244 -17.99 0.07 -0.77
CA GLY A 244 -17.69 -1.17 -1.49
C GLY A 244 -16.41 -1.08 -2.33
N TYR A 245 -16.30 -1.91 -3.35
CA TYR A 245 -15.15 -1.94 -4.25
C TYR A 245 -15.55 -1.98 -5.73
N VAL A 246 -14.59 -1.66 -6.60
CA VAL A 246 -14.59 -2.00 -8.02
C VAL A 246 -13.29 -2.71 -8.37
N HIS A 247 -13.38 -3.77 -9.17
CA HIS A 247 -12.26 -4.61 -9.58
C HIS A 247 -12.13 -4.61 -11.12
N CYS A 248 -10.90 -4.63 -11.65
CA CYS A 248 -10.66 -4.59 -13.09
C CYS A 248 -11.19 -5.85 -13.82
N LEU A 249 -11.08 -7.02 -13.18
CA LEU A 249 -11.51 -8.31 -13.75
C LEU A 249 -12.99 -8.67 -13.56
N TYR A 250 -13.66 -8.18 -12.51
CA TYR A 250 -15.04 -8.60 -12.21
C TYR A 250 -16.05 -7.71 -12.89
N GLU A 251 -17.14 -8.30 -13.39
CA GLU A 251 -18.27 -7.56 -13.97
C GLU A 251 -19.07 -6.81 -12.92
N GLN A 252 -19.09 -7.34 -11.69
CA GLN A 252 -19.82 -6.76 -10.56
C GLN A 252 -18.94 -5.82 -9.75
N ALA A 253 -19.56 -4.74 -9.29
CA ALA A 253 -18.98 -3.79 -8.35
C ALA A 253 -19.97 -3.55 -7.20
N THR A 254 -19.47 -3.28 -6.01
CA THR A 254 -20.31 -2.97 -4.83
C THR A 254 -20.19 -1.52 -4.40
N ILE A 255 -19.13 -0.83 -4.83
CA ILE A 255 -18.91 0.60 -4.56
C ILE A 255 -20.12 1.41 -5.03
N ASP A 256 -20.52 2.42 -4.26
CA ASP A 256 -21.49 3.41 -4.70
C ASP A 256 -20.99 4.08 -6.00
N PRO A 257 -21.74 4.01 -7.12
CA PRO A 257 -21.36 4.64 -8.38
C PRO A 257 -21.00 6.12 -8.24
N ALA A 258 -21.72 6.86 -7.39
CA ALA A 258 -21.46 8.28 -7.19
C ALA A 258 -20.12 8.52 -6.46
N ALA A 259 -19.75 7.63 -5.53
CA ALA A 259 -18.46 7.69 -4.87
C ALA A 259 -17.32 7.34 -5.84
N TYR A 260 -17.54 6.37 -6.75
CA TYR A 260 -16.53 6.03 -7.75
C TYR A 260 -16.32 7.15 -8.78
N GLU A 261 -17.39 7.77 -9.29
CA GLU A 261 -17.27 8.92 -10.19
C GLU A 261 -16.59 10.11 -9.50
N ARG A 262 -16.95 10.40 -8.24
CA ARG A 262 -16.23 11.40 -7.44
C ARG A 262 -14.74 11.09 -7.36
N PHE A 263 -14.36 9.84 -7.05
CA PHE A 263 -12.96 9.43 -7.01
C PHE A 263 -12.25 9.68 -8.35
N ARG A 264 -12.86 9.27 -9.47
CA ARG A 264 -12.31 9.45 -10.81
C ARG A 264 -12.05 10.94 -11.10
N ASP A 265 -13.03 11.80 -10.85
CA ASP A 265 -12.93 13.24 -11.08
C ASP A 265 -11.84 13.88 -10.21
N ARG A 266 -11.83 13.54 -8.92
CA ARG A 266 -10.89 14.13 -7.96
C ARG A 266 -9.46 13.64 -8.19
N LEU A 267 -9.28 12.37 -8.54
CA LEU A 267 -7.98 11.83 -8.93
C LEU A 267 -7.51 12.45 -10.26
N ALA A 268 -8.36 12.56 -11.28
CA ALA A 268 -8.00 13.19 -12.55
C ALA A 268 -7.58 14.66 -12.36
N ALA A 269 -8.29 15.38 -11.50
CA ALA A 269 -7.93 16.75 -11.11
C ALA A 269 -6.60 16.80 -10.35
N TYR A 270 -6.30 15.84 -9.46
CA TYR A 270 -5.01 15.74 -8.78
C TYR A 270 -3.85 15.47 -9.77
N LEU A 271 -4.09 14.59 -10.74
CA LEU A 271 -3.12 14.13 -11.74
C LEU A 271 -2.93 15.10 -12.92
N SER A 272 -3.58 16.27 -12.88
CA SER A 272 -3.49 17.30 -13.92
C SER A 272 -3.11 18.66 -13.33
N ALA A 273 -2.24 19.38 -14.02
CA ALA A 273 -1.89 20.76 -13.72
C ALA A 273 -2.01 21.65 -14.96
N ASP A 274 -2.13 22.96 -14.73
CA ASP A 274 -2.05 23.97 -15.78
C ASP A 274 -0.58 24.28 -16.11
N LEU A 275 -0.30 24.63 -17.36
CA LEU A 275 1.04 25.01 -17.76
C LEU A 275 1.33 26.47 -17.37
N ASP A 276 2.09 26.65 -16.30
CA ASP A 276 2.64 27.93 -15.88
C ASP A 276 4.19 27.91 -15.83
N ALA A 277 4.78 29.01 -15.38
CA ALA A 277 6.24 29.14 -15.30
C ALA A 277 6.86 28.13 -14.32
N LEU A 278 6.17 27.80 -13.23
CA LEU A 278 6.65 26.85 -12.24
C LEU A 278 6.59 25.42 -12.78
N MET A 279 5.48 25.02 -13.40
CA MET A 279 5.35 23.71 -14.05
C MET A 279 6.36 23.54 -15.17
N PHE A 280 6.61 24.60 -15.95
CA PHE A 280 7.65 24.58 -16.98
C PHE A 280 9.05 24.43 -16.39
N ALA A 281 9.38 25.16 -15.32
CA ALA A 281 10.65 25.01 -14.62
C ALA A 281 10.80 23.61 -13.99
N ASN A 282 9.72 23.03 -13.46
CA ASN A 282 9.74 21.69 -12.91
C ASN A 282 9.91 20.63 -14.00
N PHE A 283 9.29 20.80 -15.16
CA PHE A 283 9.51 19.96 -16.34
C PHE A 283 10.98 19.94 -16.76
N LEU A 284 11.60 21.11 -16.88
CA LEU A 284 13.02 21.23 -17.22
C LEU A 284 13.93 20.62 -16.13
N ARG A 285 13.50 20.57 -14.86
CA ARG A 285 14.26 19.90 -13.79
C ARG A 285 14.38 18.39 -14.03
N THR A 286 13.32 17.75 -14.52
CA THR A 286 13.33 16.34 -14.92
C THR A 286 14.04 16.12 -16.26
N HIS A 287 13.82 17.00 -17.24
CA HIS A 287 14.29 16.85 -18.61
C HIS A 287 15.52 17.72 -18.91
N GLN A 288 16.64 17.36 -18.28
CA GLN A 288 17.91 18.09 -18.41
C GLN A 288 18.42 18.17 -19.85
N GLU A 289 18.01 17.24 -20.73
CA GLU A 289 18.37 17.25 -22.14
C GLU A 289 17.97 18.56 -22.85
N TYR A 290 16.92 19.23 -22.35
CA TYR A 290 16.40 20.47 -22.92
C TYR A 290 17.08 21.74 -22.41
N HIS A 291 17.89 21.69 -21.35
CA HIS A 291 18.52 22.89 -20.78
C HIS A 291 19.29 23.71 -21.82
N ARG A 292 19.97 23.02 -22.75
CA ARG A 292 20.78 23.64 -23.82
C ARG A 292 19.98 24.58 -24.73
N TYR A 293 18.66 24.46 -24.79
CA TYR A 293 17.79 25.27 -25.66
C TYR A 293 17.17 26.47 -24.93
N PHE A 294 17.33 26.56 -23.60
CA PHE A 294 16.68 27.57 -22.78
C PHE A 294 17.68 28.49 -22.05
N GLN A 295 17.18 29.69 -21.74
CA GLN A 295 17.81 30.68 -20.87
C GLN A 295 16.72 31.44 -20.09
N PHE A 296 17.10 32.09 -19.00
CA PHE A 296 16.21 32.87 -18.14
C PHE A 296 16.63 34.33 -18.11
N CYS A 297 15.66 35.23 -17.94
CA CYS A 297 15.88 36.67 -17.94
C CYS A 297 15.64 37.27 -16.56
N ARG A 298 16.64 37.98 -16.05
CA ARG A 298 16.56 38.82 -14.87
C ARG A 298 16.60 40.28 -15.27
N HIS A 299 15.71 41.10 -14.70
CA HIS A 299 15.86 42.56 -14.79
C HIS A 299 16.68 43.06 -13.59
N SER A 300 17.84 43.64 -13.86
CA SER A 300 18.72 44.23 -12.83
C SER A 300 19.15 45.62 -13.25
N ARG A 301 18.95 46.61 -12.36
CA ARG A 301 19.33 48.03 -12.57
C ARG A 301 18.86 48.61 -13.93
N GLY A 302 17.65 48.23 -14.37
CA GLY A 302 17.06 48.70 -15.63
C GLY A 302 17.61 48.03 -16.90
N ARG A 303 18.42 46.97 -16.77
CA ARG A 303 18.92 46.17 -17.90
C ARG A 303 18.46 44.72 -17.78
N ALA A 304 18.14 44.10 -18.92
CA ALA A 304 17.90 42.67 -19.00
C ALA A 304 19.25 41.92 -18.97
N MET A 305 19.34 40.93 -18.10
CA MET A 305 20.48 40.04 -17.95
C MET A 305 19.99 38.60 -18.18
N PHE A 306 20.78 37.79 -18.87
CA PHE A 306 20.40 36.44 -19.28
C PHE A 306 21.35 35.41 -18.66
N VAL A 307 20.80 34.30 -18.19
CA VAL A 307 21.56 33.15 -17.68
C VAL A 307 21.09 31.87 -18.38
N LYS A 308 22.02 31.02 -18.79
CA LYS A 308 21.71 29.73 -19.43
C LYS A 308 21.01 28.80 -18.43
N ALA A 309 20.06 27.99 -18.90
CA ALA A 309 19.31 27.10 -18.02
C ALA A 309 20.24 26.12 -17.27
N GLU A 310 21.18 25.46 -17.95
CA GLU A 310 22.11 24.52 -17.32
C GLU A 310 23.03 25.14 -16.26
N VAL A 311 23.19 26.47 -16.28
CA VAL A 311 23.93 27.20 -15.25
C VAL A 311 23.00 27.48 -14.07
N LEU A 312 21.82 28.03 -14.32
CA LEU A 312 20.85 28.35 -13.28
C LEU A 312 20.38 27.12 -12.49
N TYR A 313 20.15 25.98 -13.16
CA TYR A 313 19.80 24.72 -12.48
C TYR A 313 20.94 24.16 -11.62
N LYS A 314 22.21 24.48 -11.91
CA LYS A 314 23.34 24.12 -11.02
C LYS A 314 23.29 24.94 -9.73
N TYR A 315 22.97 26.23 -9.82
CA TYR A 315 22.76 27.06 -8.63
C TYR A 315 21.57 26.55 -7.81
N GLU A 316 20.44 26.22 -8.45
CA GLU A 316 19.28 25.64 -7.76
C GLU A 316 19.66 24.36 -7.00
N HIS A 317 20.47 23.48 -7.60
CA HIS A 317 20.89 22.24 -6.96
C HIS A 317 21.69 22.46 -5.66
N GLY A 318 22.44 23.57 -5.57
CA GLY A 318 23.22 23.95 -4.39
C GLY A 318 22.49 24.88 -3.42
N SER A 319 21.23 25.25 -3.70
CA SER A 319 20.49 26.30 -3.01
C SER A 319 19.19 25.80 -2.38
N PRO A 320 18.70 26.39 -1.28
CA PRO A 320 17.34 26.14 -0.81
C PRO A 320 16.27 26.82 -1.68
N TYR A 321 16.65 27.67 -2.63
CA TYR A 321 15.73 28.42 -3.49
C TYR A 321 15.48 27.73 -4.82
N ARG A 322 14.31 27.95 -5.42
CA ARG A 322 13.89 27.28 -6.65
C ARG A 322 13.56 28.24 -7.78
N ILE A 323 13.78 27.76 -9.00
CA ILE A 323 13.42 28.46 -10.23
C ILE A 323 11.91 28.55 -10.34
N ALA A 324 11.42 29.75 -10.66
CA ALA A 324 10.01 30.08 -10.90
C ALA A 324 9.05 29.82 -9.72
N ASP A 325 9.54 29.66 -8.49
CA ASP A 325 8.72 29.71 -7.28
C ASP A 325 8.83 31.06 -6.56
N HIS A 326 8.17 31.20 -5.41
CA HIS A 326 8.19 32.42 -4.59
C HIS A 326 9.57 32.83 -4.03
N THR A 327 10.59 31.97 -4.15
CA THR A 327 11.97 32.22 -3.73
C THR A 327 12.91 32.53 -4.90
N PHE A 328 12.41 32.52 -6.13
CA PHE A 328 13.23 32.61 -7.33
C PHE A 328 14.13 33.84 -7.39
N ASP A 329 13.65 35.01 -6.94
CA ASP A 329 14.47 36.23 -6.89
C ASP A 329 15.73 36.06 -6.02
N LYS A 330 15.63 35.28 -4.94
CA LYS A 330 16.79 34.99 -4.07
C LYS A 330 17.78 34.06 -4.75
N LEU A 331 17.30 33.07 -5.51
CA LEU A 331 18.17 32.23 -6.33
C LEU A 331 18.94 33.08 -7.35
N LEU A 332 18.24 34.02 -8.00
CA LEU A 332 18.87 34.94 -8.95
C LEU A 332 19.92 35.84 -8.30
N ASP A 333 19.79 36.16 -7.01
CA ASP A 333 20.82 36.90 -6.25
C ASP A 333 22.07 36.06 -5.95
N GLU A 334 21.97 34.73 -5.91
CA GLU A 334 23.11 33.82 -5.68
C GLU A 334 23.95 33.57 -6.94
N VAL A 335 23.40 33.84 -8.14
CA VAL A 335 24.10 33.66 -9.41
C VAL A 335 25.23 34.69 -9.53
N SER A 336 26.45 34.22 -9.79
CA SER A 336 27.61 35.09 -10.03
C SER A 336 27.37 36.06 -11.19
N GLY A 337 27.85 37.29 -11.06
CA GLY A 337 27.80 38.29 -12.12
C GLY A 337 28.45 37.82 -13.43
N ASP A 338 29.48 36.96 -13.34
CA ASP A 338 30.21 36.41 -14.48
C ASP A 338 29.39 35.38 -15.28
N ASP A 339 28.36 34.78 -14.67
CA ASP A 339 27.47 33.82 -15.32
C ASP A 339 26.31 34.49 -16.06
N TYR A 340 26.15 35.80 -15.88
CA TYR A 340 25.15 36.59 -16.60
C TYR A 340 25.72 37.20 -17.88
N SER A 341 24.90 37.19 -18.94
CA SER A 341 25.13 37.92 -20.18
C SER A 341 24.20 39.13 -20.29
N VAL A 342 24.71 40.26 -20.75
CA VAL A 342 23.90 41.45 -21.09
C VAL A 342 23.11 41.28 -22.40
N SER A 343 23.48 40.29 -23.21
CA SER A 343 22.84 39.98 -24.49
C SER A 343 22.21 38.60 -24.48
N LYS A 344 21.03 38.50 -25.11
CA LYS A 344 20.32 37.24 -25.29
C LYS A 344 21.14 36.29 -26.18
N CYS A 345 21.28 35.03 -25.78
CA CYS A 345 21.85 34.00 -26.65
C CYS A 345 20.88 33.70 -27.80
N ILE A 346 21.33 33.80 -29.05
CA ILE A 346 20.47 33.75 -30.25
C ILE A 346 19.94 32.34 -30.51
N ASP A 347 20.71 31.32 -30.15
CA ASP A 347 20.39 29.90 -30.28
C ASP A 347 19.50 29.36 -29.15
N ARG A 348 19.02 30.23 -28.24
CA ARG A 348 18.22 29.83 -27.07
C ARG A 348 16.93 30.62 -26.92
N LEU A 349 15.86 29.92 -26.54
CA LEU A 349 14.59 30.53 -26.20
C LEU A 349 14.61 31.00 -24.74
N CYS A 350 14.10 32.20 -24.48
CA CYS A 350 13.95 32.71 -23.12
C CYS A 350 12.70 32.07 -22.49
N ALA A 351 12.81 31.51 -21.28
CA ALA A 351 11.68 30.87 -20.60
C ALA A 351 10.50 31.85 -20.42
N GLU A 352 10.77 33.11 -20.07
CA GLU A 352 9.77 34.16 -19.91
C GLU A 352 9.07 34.49 -21.24
N GLN A 353 9.78 34.39 -22.37
CA GLN A 353 9.19 34.60 -23.71
C GLN A 353 8.26 33.44 -24.08
N MET A 354 8.67 32.19 -23.80
CA MET A 354 7.81 31.03 -23.98
C MET A 354 6.53 31.15 -23.14
N MET A 355 6.66 31.56 -21.87
CA MET A 355 5.51 31.75 -21.00
C MET A 355 4.63 32.93 -21.44
N ALA A 356 5.21 34.01 -21.96
CA ALA A 356 4.46 35.12 -22.54
C ALA A 356 3.68 34.70 -23.79
N PHE A 357 4.29 33.91 -24.67
CA PHE A 357 3.62 33.32 -25.83
C PHE A 357 2.43 32.46 -25.40
N ILE A 358 2.62 31.55 -24.45
CA ILE A 358 1.56 30.66 -23.94
C ILE A 358 0.37 31.47 -23.41
N ARG A 359 0.63 32.53 -22.62
CA ARG A 359 -0.43 33.40 -22.09
C ARG A 359 -1.14 34.21 -23.19
N TYR A 360 -0.37 34.78 -24.12
CA TYR A 360 -0.92 35.65 -25.17
C TYR A 360 -1.78 34.86 -26.16
N GLU A 361 -1.26 33.72 -26.62
CA GLU A 361 -1.93 32.82 -27.57
C GLU A 361 -2.97 31.91 -26.92
N LYS A 362 -3.07 31.96 -25.57
CA LYS A 362 -3.95 31.12 -24.73
C LYS A 362 -3.78 29.63 -25.04
N ILE A 363 -2.53 29.19 -25.09
CA ILE A 363 -2.18 27.79 -25.36
C ILE A 363 -2.65 26.93 -24.19
N ASP A 364 -3.61 26.04 -24.47
CA ASP A 364 -4.01 24.97 -23.57
C ASP A 364 -3.35 23.67 -24.02
N ILE A 365 -2.26 23.28 -23.34
CA ILE A 365 -1.46 22.11 -23.74
C ILE A 365 -2.24 20.78 -23.62
N HIS A 366 -3.38 20.75 -22.95
CA HIS A 366 -4.27 19.58 -22.95
C HIS A 366 -4.91 19.35 -24.33
N ARG A 367 -4.97 20.38 -25.19
CA ARG A 367 -5.48 20.28 -26.56
C ARG A 367 -4.37 19.97 -27.57
N ALA A 368 -4.59 18.94 -28.39
CA ALA A 368 -3.63 18.52 -29.41
C ALA A 368 -3.28 19.63 -30.42
N GLU A 369 -4.23 20.52 -30.75
CA GLU A 369 -3.96 21.66 -31.64
C GLU A 369 -2.99 22.67 -31.03
N ASP A 370 -3.18 22.99 -29.76
CA ASP A 370 -2.33 23.93 -29.03
C ASP A 370 -0.94 23.35 -28.77
N ARG A 371 -0.81 22.02 -28.60
CA ARG A 371 0.49 21.34 -28.62
C ARG A 371 1.22 21.52 -29.93
N ARG A 372 0.54 21.40 -31.08
CA ARG A 372 1.13 21.66 -32.40
C ARG A 372 1.54 23.13 -32.59
N ARG A 373 0.73 24.07 -32.08
CA ARG A 373 1.07 25.51 -32.08
C ARG A 373 2.33 25.77 -31.23
N LEU A 374 2.43 25.17 -30.06
CA LEU A 374 3.61 25.25 -29.20
C LEU A 374 4.86 24.65 -29.87
N ALA A 375 4.73 23.45 -30.45
CA ALA A 375 5.82 22.81 -31.19
C ALA A 375 6.30 23.71 -32.35
N THR A 376 5.36 24.31 -33.09
CA THR A 376 5.68 25.23 -34.19
C THR A 376 6.46 26.46 -33.71
N TYR A 377 6.13 26.97 -32.52
CA TYR A 377 6.82 28.12 -31.93
C TYR A 377 8.27 27.78 -31.51
N VAL A 378 8.51 26.60 -30.96
CA VAL A 378 9.84 26.22 -30.43
C VAL A 378 10.77 25.54 -31.46
N LYS A 379 10.26 25.15 -32.63
CA LYS A 379 11.02 24.40 -33.67
C LYS A 379 12.30 25.07 -34.17
N ALA A 380 12.40 26.40 -34.03
CA ALA A 380 13.62 27.14 -34.41
C ALA A 380 14.79 26.88 -33.44
N PHE A 381 14.49 26.41 -32.23
CA PHE A 381 15.46 26.18 -31.16
C PHE A 381 15.61 24.69 -30.84
N ILE A 382 14.50 23.95 -30.85
CA ILE A 382 14.44 22.53 -30.45
C ILE A 382 14.26 21.67 -31.69
N PRO A 383 15.21 20.77 -32.03
CA PRO A 383 15.13 19.93 -33.23
C PRO A 383 13.87 19.04 -33.28
N ASP A 384 13.53 18.41 -32.15
CA ASP A 384 12.33 17.58 -32.00
C ASP A 384 11.27 18.30 -31.15
N ALA A 385 10.68 19.34 -31.75
CA ALA A 385 9.73 20.21 -31.08
C ALA A 385 8.39 19.54 -30.74
N GLU A 386 7.98 18.54 -31.53
CA GLU A 386 6.77 17.76 -31.27
C GLU A 386 6.95 16.87 -30.04
N ALA A 387 8.07 16.12 -29.97
CA ALA A 387 8.36 15.31 -28.78
C ALA A 387 8.54 16.18 -27.52
N PHE A 388 9.09 17.39 -27.65
CA PHE A 388 9.14 18.34 -26.53
C PHE A 388 7.74 18.71 -26.02
N ALA A 389 6.81 19.07 -26.91
CA ALA A 389 5.46 19.45 -26.53
C ALA A 389 4.69 18.28 -25.90
N GLU A 390 4.84 17.07 -26.44
CA GLU A 390 4.21 15.87 -25.87
C GLU A 390 4.82 15.46 -24.52
N LYS A 391 6.15 15.56 -24.34
CA LYS A 391 6.78 15.33 -23.02
C LYS A 391 6.33 16.36 -21.99
N LEU A 392 6.16 17.63 -22.38
CA LEU A 392 5.67 18.68 -21.48
C LEU A 392 4.22 18.42 -21.05
N TYR A 393 3.37 17.97 -21.99
CA TYR A 393 2.02 17.53 -21.68
C TYR A 393 2.02 16.34 -20.72
N ALA A 394 2.77 15.28 -21.04
CA ALA A 394 2.88 14.07 -20.21
C ALA A 394 3.49 14.32 -18.82
N PHE A 395 4.20 15.45 -18.64
CA PHE A 395 4.70 15.89 -17.34
C PHE A 395 3.60 16.48 -16.47
N ILE A 396 2.73 17.34 -17.03
CA ILE A 396 1.67 18.02 -16.27
C ILE A 396 0.34 17.26 -16.26
N HIS A 397 0.22 16.20 -17.04
CA HIS A 397 -0.98 15.38 -17.12
C HIS A 397 -0.62 13.89 -17.10
N LEU A 398 -1.35 13.13 -16.29
CA LEU A 398 -1.29 11.69 -16.23
C LEU A 398 -2.71 11.13 -16.22
N GLU A 399 -2.99 10.22 -17.15
CA GLU A 399 -4.25 9.48 -17.21
C GLU A 399 -4.03 8.07 -16.66
N PRO A 400 -4.57 7.74 -15.46
CA PRO A 400 -4.39 6.42 -14.88
C PRO A 400 -5.33 5.41 -15.53
N ARG A 401 -4.87 4.16 -15.66
CA ARG A 401 -5.73 3.06 -16.12
C ARG A 401 -6.58 2.54 -14.97
N LEU A 402 -7.78 3.10 -14.80
CA LEU A 402 -8.72 2.72 -13.75
C LEU A 402 -9.58 1.51 -14.18
N PRO A 403 -10.17 0.76 -13.23
CA PRO A 403 -11.24 -0.20 -13.56
C PRO A 403 -12.39 0.47 -14.32
N ASP A 404 -13.00 -0.26 -15.25
CA ASP A 404 -14.14 0.27 -16.02
C ASP A 404 -15.28 0.70 -15.08
N SER A 405 -15.92 1.83 -15.40
CA SER A 405 -17.10 2.33 -14.69
C SER A 405 -18.40 1.64 -15.13
N ASP A 406 -18.41 1.00 -16.30
CA ASP A 406 -19.54 0.22 -16.79
C ASP A 406 -19.51 -1.18 -16.15
N LYS A 407 -20.19 -1.30 -15.00
CA LYS A 407 -20.23 -2.49 -14.16
C LYS A 407 -21.66 -2.78 -13.72
N GLN A 408 -21.92 -4.02 -13.32
CA GLN A 408 -23.14 -4.36 -12.60
C GLN A 408 -23.00 -3.97 -11.12
N TYR A 409 -23.59 -2.83 -10.75
CA TYR A 409 -23.52 -2.34 -9.37
C TYR A 409 -24.52 -3.06 -8.45
N LEU A 410 -23.99 -3.75 -7.44
CA LEU A 410 -24.74 -4.41 -6.40
C LEU A 410 -24.86 -3.51 -5.17
N LYS A 411 -26.08 -3.33 -4.68
CA LYS A 411 -26.32 -2.52 -3.48
C LYS A 411 -25.88 -3.29 -2.24
N THR A 412 -24.93 -2.71 -1.51
CA THR A 412 -24.52 -3.15 -0.18
C THR A 412 -24.68 -1.99 0.79
N PRO A 413 -25.22 -2.18 2.01
CA PRO A 413 -25.23 -1.13 3.02
C PRO A 413 -23.80 -0.63 3.29
N PRO A 414 -23.54 0.69 3.22
CA PRO A 414 -22.19 1.21 3.39
C PRO A 414 -21.73 1.09 4.84
N ILE A 415 -20.42 1.03 5.03
CA ILE A 415 -19.80 1.12 6.35
C ILE A 415 -19.86 2.60 6.79
N GLN A 416 -20.72 2.89 7.76
CA GLN A 416 -20.94 4.25 8.26
C GLN A 416 -20.44 4.36 9.70
N VAL A 417 -19.24 4.93 9.85
CA VAL A 417 -18.63 5.24 11.14
C VAL A 417 -18.06 6.65 11.11
N ASP A 418 -18.21 7.37 12.22
CA ASP A 418 -17.79 8.77 12.34
C ASP A 418 -16.46 8.87 13.12
N PRO A 419 -15.52 9.74 12.72
CA PRO A 419 -14.26 9.91 13.46
C PRO A 419 -14.41 10.36 14.92
N GLU A 420 -15.56 10.92 15.31
CA GLU A 420 -15.87 11.32 16.69
C GLU A 420 -16.34 10.13 17.56
N MET A 421 -16.70 9.00 16.96
CA MET A 421 -17.03 7.78 17.69
C MET A 421 -15.79 7.25 18.43
N ASP A 422 -15.99 6.64 19.58
CA ASP A 422 -14.93 5.87 20.23
C ASP A 422 -14.76 4.48 19.60
N ARG A 423 -13.66 3.80 19.99
CA ARG A 423 -13.32 2.47 19.45
C ARG A 423 -14.44 1.46 19.62
N GLN A 424 -15.11 1.46 20.78
CA GLN A 424 -16.12 0.46 21.10
C GLN A 424 -17.40 0.71 20.30
N GLN A 425 -17.82 1.97 20.17
CA GLN A 425 -18.93 2.36 19.32
C GLN A 425 -18.71 1.95 17.86
N ILE A 426 -17.47 2.12 17.36
CA ILE A 426 -17.11 1.70 16.00
C ILE A 426 -17.19 0.18 15.84
N ILE A 427 -16.65 -0.59 16.79
CA ILE A 427 -16.72 -2.05 16.77
C ILE A 427 -18.19 -2.51 16.74
N GLU A 428 -19.04 -1.92 17.59
CA GLU A 428 -20.48 -2.26 17.65
C GLU A 428 -21.21 -1.91 16.35
N ALA A 429 -20.89 -0.78 15.72
CA ALA A 429 -21.47 -0.39 14.44
C ALA A 429 -21.06 -1.34 13.31
N ILE A 430 -19.79 -1.73 13.24
CA ILE A 430 -19.30 -2.70 12.25
C ILE A 430 -19.90 -4.09 12.52
N GLU A 431 -20.01 -4.50 13.79
CA GLU A 431 -20.61 -5.77 14.21
C GLU A 431 -22.08 -5.89 13.78
N ALA A 432 -22.85 -4.81 13.93
CA ALA A 432 -24.24 -4.75 13.50
C ALA A 432 -24.43 -4.89 11.98
N LEU A 433 -23.41 -4.52 11.18
CA LEU A 433 -23.46 -4.58 9.72
C LEU A 433 -23.14 -5.98 9.15
N ARG A 434 -22.49 -6.86 9.93
CA ARG A 434 -22.01 -8.17 9.46
C ARG A 434 -23.04 -9.00 8.69
N PRO A 435 -24.33 -9.10 9.09
CA PRO A 435 -25.31 -9.91 8.36
C PRO A 435 -25.65 -9.39 6.96
N HIS A 436 -25.31 -8.13 6.65
CA HIS A 436 -25.72 -7.44 5.43
C HIS A 436 -24.54 -6.88 4.62
N ASN A 437 -23.33 -6.88 5.19
CA ASN A 437 -22.12 -6.38 4.54
C ASN A 437 -20.97 -7.39 4.72
N PRO A 438 -20.59 -8.12 3.65
CA PRO A 438 -19.51 -9.10 3.72
C PRO A 438 -18.15 -8.53 4.12
N THR A 439 -17.85 -7.28 3.75
CA THR A 439 -16.60 -6.61 4.16
C THR A 439 -16.56 -6.38 5.67
N ALA A 440 -17.69 -5.98 6.26
CA ALA A 440 -17.80 -5.83 7.71
C ALA A 440 -17.66 -7.18 8.43
N ASP A 441 -18.19 -8.27 7.88
CA ASP A 441 -18.01 -9.61 8.49
C ASP A 441 -16.55 -10.08 8.40
N LEU A 442 -15.93 -10.00 7.23
CA LEU A 442 -14.52 -10.38 7.01
C LEU A 442 -13.56 -9.56 7.87
N ALA A 443 -13.88 -8.32 8.24
CA ALA A 443 -13.09 -7.52 9.14
C ALA A 443 -12.89 -8.17 10.52
N PHE A 444 -13.88 -8.91 11.04
CA PHE A 444 -13.71 -9.65 12.30
C PHE A 444 -12.77 -10.84 12.17
N TYR A 445 -12.75 -11.48 11.00
CA TYR A 445 -11.79 -12.55 10.70
C TYR A 445 -10.38 -11.96 10.57
N ALA A 446 -10.19 -10.86 9.84
CA ALA A 446 -8.91 -10.14 9.80
C ALA A 446 -8.45 -9.63 11.17
N TYR A 447 -9.39 -9.20 12.02
CA TYR A 447 -9.13 -8.80 13.40
C TYR A 447 -8.89 -9.99 14.34
N ARG A 448 -9.27 -11.20 13.93
CA ARG A 448 -9.05 -12.49 14.59
C ARG A 448 -9.64 -12.59 16.00
N ASP A 449 -10.75 -11.92 16.28
CA ASP A 449 -11.48 -12.09 17.54
C ASP A 449 -12.25 -13.43 17.55
N MET A 450 -11.65 -14.44 18.17
CA MET A 450 -12.19 -15.82 18.15
C MET A 450 -13.46 -15.99 18.99
N THR A 451 -13.93 -14.97 19.71
CA THR A 451 -15.27 -14.98 20.33
C THR A 451 -16.37 -14.60 19.35
N ARG A 452 -16.02 -13.97 18.23
CA ARG A 452 -16.92 -13.43 17.22
C ARG A 452 -16.79 -14.12 15.86
N CYS A 453 -15.83 -15.01 15.72
CA CYS A 453 -15.52 -15.72 14.48
C CYS A 453 -15.73 -17.21 14.62
N ARG A 454 -15.99 -17.83 13.48
CA ARG A 454 -15.88 -19.28 13.31
C ARG A 454 -14.42 -19.70 13.36
N TRP A 455 -14.15 -20.87 13.93
CA TRP A 455 -12.78 -21.38 14.11
C TRP A 455 -12.24 -22.04 12.83
N GLU A 456 -13.11 -22.61 12.02
CA GLU A 456 -12.74 -23.38 10.83
C GLU A 456 -11.88 -22.55 9.84
N PRO A 457 -12.21 -21.29 9.53
CA PRO A 457 -11.35 -20.44 8.68
C PRO A 457 -9.97 -20.18 9.28
N PHE A 458 -9.87 -19.93 10.59
CA PHE A 458 -8.60 -19.69 11.27
C PHE A 458 -7.69 -20.91 11.21
N ILE A 459 -8.28 -22.09 11.41
CA ILE A 459 -7.55 -23.36 11.45
C ILE A 459 -7.14 -23.79 10.04
N LYS A 460 -8.01 -23.62 9.04
CA LYS A 460 -7.64 -23.83 7.63
C LYS A 460 -6.43 -22.99 7.25
N ALA A 461 -6.46 -21.69 7.57
CA ALA A 461 -5.33 -20.80 7.38
C ALA A 461 -4.08 -21.33 8.11
N ALA A 462 -4.20 -21.68 9.39
CA ALA A 462 -3.10 -22.16 10.23
C ALA A 462 -2.42 -23.42 9.70
N LEU A 463 -3.18 -24.39 9.21
CA LEU A 463 -2.65 -25.70 8.80
C LEU A 463 -2.21 -25.75 7.34
N GLU A 464 -2.83 -24.96 6.45
CA GLU A 464 -2.56 -25.03 5.01
C GLU A 464 -1.66 -23.92 4.48
N ARG A 465 -1.53 -22.79 5.21
CA ARG A 465 -0.94 -21.53 4.69
C ARG A 465 0.12 -20.92 5.60
N ASN A 466 0.77 -21.75 6.41
CA ASN A 466 1.81 -21.31 7.35
C ASN A 466 3.07 -22.19 7.24
N PRO A 467 3.80 -22.11 6.12
CA PRO A 467 4.97 -22.97 5.87
C PRO A 467 6.14 -22.68 6.83
N VAL A 468 6.27 -21.44 7.32
CA VAL A 468 7.40 -20.99 8.16
C VAL A 468 7.63 -21.89 9.36
N SER A 469 6.57 -22.22 10.10
CA SER A 469 6.70 -23.07 11.29
C SER A 469 7.10 -24.52 10.96
N VAL A 470 6.62 -25.05 9.83
CA VAL A 470 6.98 -26.39 9.35
C VAL A 470 8.45 -26.42 8.97
N GLU A 471 8.91 -25.43 8.21
CA GLU A 471 10.30 -25.31 7.75
C GLU A 471 11.26 -25.08 8.92
N HIS A 472 10.95 -24.12 9.80
CA HIS A 472 11.77 -23.78 10.97
C HIS A 472 12.07 -25.00 11.85
N PHE A 473 11.10 -25.91 11.97
CA PHE A 473 11.23 -27.11 12.79
C PHE A 473 11.62 -28.37 12.01
N ALA A 474 11.75 -28.34 10.67
CA ALA A 474 11.82 -29.53 9.81
C ALA A 474 12.77 -30.64 10.29
N GLN A 475 13.95 -30.27 10.81
CA GLN A 475 14.99 -31.20 11.27
C GLN A 475 14.91 -31.56 12.77
N ARG A 476 14.00 -30.96 13.54
CA ARG A 476 13.87 -31.18 14.98
C ARG A 476 12.86 -32.31 15.28
N PRO A 477 13.17 -33.28 16.16
CA PRO A 477 12.19 -34.22 16.65
C PRO A 477 11.08 -33.50 17.43
N LEU A 478 9.88 -34.08 17.49
CA LEU A 478 8.70 -33.43 18.08
C LEU A 478 8.92 -32.98 19.53
N SER A 479 9.69 -33.73 20.33
CA SER A 479 10.07 -33.34 21.69
C SER A 479 10.82 -32.01 21.75
N GLN A 480 11.75 -31.78 20.83
CA GLN A 480 12.51 -30.51 20.74
C GLN A 480 11.64 -29.37 20.21
N VAL A 481 10.65 -29.67 19.36
CA VAL A 481 9.66 -28.65 18.93
C VAL A 481 8.84 -28.18 20.12
N VAL A 482 8.32 -29.12 20.92
CA VAL A 482 7.55 -28.80 22.13
C VAL A 482 8.39 -28.02 23.14
N GLU A 483 9.65 -28.42 23.35
CA GLU A 483 10.58 -27.69 24.22
C GLU A 483 10.83 -26.27 23.73
N ALA A 484 11.07 -26.08 22.43
CA ALA A 484 11.26 -24.75 21.85
C ALA A 484 10.02 -23.86 22.02
N LEU A 485 8.82 -24.38 21.75
CA LEU A 485 7.57 -23.63 21.94
C LEU A 485 7.31 -23.29 23.41
N ARG A 486 7.64 -24.18 24.35
CA ARG A 486 7.56 -23.92 25.79
C ARG A 486 8.59 -22.89 26.26
N GLY A 487 9.73 -22.80 25.58
CA GLY A 487 10.77 -21.82 25.88
C GLY A 487 10.46 -20.40 25.42
N MET A 488 9.52 -20.21 24.51
CA MET A 488 9.08 -18.87 24.07
C MET A 488 8.28 -18.16 25.18
N PRO A 489 8.32 -16.82 25.28
CA PRO A 489 7.45 -16.06 26.19
C PRO A 489 5.97 -16.40 25.98
N ASP A 490 5.21 -16.52 27.07
CA ASP A 490 3.75 -16.74 27.06
C ASP A 490 3.00 -15.41 26.82
N GLN A 491 3.37 -14.71 25.75
CA GLN A 491 2.78 -13.44 25.36
C GLN A 491 2.46 -13.45 23.87
N SER A 492 1.17 -13.30 23.55
CA SER A 492 0.71 -13.07 22.19
C SER A 492 0.97 -11.64 21.75
N ILE A 493 1.20 -11.44 20.46
CA ILE A 493 1.25 -10.12 19.83
C ILE A 493 -0.13 -9.45 19.71
N TYR A 494 -1.20 -10.24 19.88
CA TYR A 494 -2.58 -9.77 19.91
C TYR A 494 -3.15 -9.79 21.34
N ASP A 495 -3.98 -8.81 21.69
CA ASP A 495 -4.60 -8.74 23.01
C ASP A 495 -5.92 -9.54 23.10
N GLY A 496 -6.38 -9.76 24.33
CA GLY A 496 -7.68 -10.38 24.60
C GLY A 496 -7.84 -11.74 23.91
N PRO A 497 -9.01 -12.06 23.33
CA PRO A 497 -9.30 -13.34 22.70
C PRO A 497 -8.73 -13.49 21.28
N ARG A 498 -7.95 -12.52 20.80
CA ARG A 498 -7.38 -12.52 19.45
C ARG A 498 -6.18 -13.44 19.35
N LEU A 499 -5.92 -14.02 18.19
CA LEU A 499 -4.86 -15.03 18.05
C LEU A 499 -3.86 -14.73 16.92
N ALA A 500 -2.59 -15.04 17.19
CA ALA A 500 -1.52 -15.14 16.21
C ALA A 500 -1.57 -16.46 15.44
N GLN A 501 -1.15 -16.41 14.17
CA GLN A 501 -0.95 -17.56 13.29
C GLN A 501 0.42 -18.22 13.55
N PRO A 502 0.62 -19.49 13.14
CA PRO A 502 1.86 -20.22 13.42
C PRO A 502 3.15 -19.55 12.93
N ASP A 503 3.11 -18.86 11.78
CA ASP A 503 4.25 -18.14 11.25
C ASP A 503 4.61 -16.90 12.09
N GLU A 504 3.63 -16.14 12.57
CA GLU A 504 3.84 -15.00 13.49
C GLU A 504 4.46 -15.49 14.81
N VAL A 505 3.99 -16.61 15.37
CA VAL A 505 4.56 -17.19 16.59
C VAL A 505 6.04 -17.51 16.41
N VAL A 506 6.40 -18.12 15.27
CA VAL A 506 7.78 -18.52 14.98
C VAL A 506 8.65 -17.32 14.61
N ASN A 507 8.15 -16.39 13.81
CA ASN A 507 8.89 -15.20 13.36
C ASN A 507 9.21 -14.25 14.51
N PHE A 508 8.27 -14.06 15.43
CA PHE A 508 8.42 -13.13 16.54
C PHE A 508 8.87 -13.83 17.84
N GLY A 509 8.95 -15.16 17.83
CA GLY A 509 9.46 -15.96 18.94
C GLY A 509 8.63 -15.84 20.21
N ALA A 510 7.33 -15.53 20.09
CA ALA A 510 6.42 -15.28 21.20
C ALA A 510 5.01 -15.74 20.85
N GLY A 511 4.26 -16.24 21.84
CA GLY A 511 2.87 -16.61 21.65
C GLY A 511 2.20 -17.07 22.94
N ASP A 512 0.87 -16.96 23.00
CA ASP A 512 0.08 -17.59 24.04
C ASP A 512 0.03 -19.13 23.85
N GLY A 513 -0.32 -19.88 24.90
CA GLY A 513 -0.46 -21.33 24.83
C GLY A 513 -1.40 -21.85 23.74
N VAL A 514 -2.49 -21.12 23.42
CA VAL A 514 -3.37 -21.51 22.30
C VAL A 514 -2.61 -21.44 20.97
N GLU A 515 -1.85 -20.37 20.76
CA GLU A 515 -1.11 -20.11 19.53
C GLU A 515 0.06 -21.10 19.38
N LYS A 516 0.75 -21.41 20.49
CA LYS A 516 1.78 -22.46 20.56
C LYS A 516 1.21 -23.85 20.27
N ALA A 517 0.03 -24.16 20.81
CA ALA A 517 -0.66 -25.42 20.54
C ALA A 517 -1.03 -25.54 19.04
N ILE A 518 -1.57 -24.49 18.44
CA ILE A 518 -1.89 -24.47 17.00
C ILE A 518 -0.61 -24.56 16.15
N THR A 519 0.47 -23.91 16.56
CA THR A 519 1.78 -24.01 15.90
C THR A 519 2.31 -25.45 15.92
N LEU A 520 2.22 -26.13 17.08
CA LEU A 520 2.59 -27.54 17.19
C LEU A 520 1.69 -28.42 16.31
N ALA A 521 0.38 -28.16 16.29
CA ALA A 521 -0.58 -28.88 15.47
C ALA A 521 -0.24 -28.75 13.98
N ASN A 522 0.12 -27.55 13.50
CA ASN A 522 0.57 -27.34 12.12
C ASN A 522 1.80 -28.18 11.77
N VAL A 523 2.82 -28.20 12.64
CA VAL A 523 4.03 -29.03 12.45
C VAL A 523 3.70 -30.52 12.41
N ILE A 524 2.80 -30.99 13.28
CA ILE A 524 2.37 -32.40 13.30
C ILE A 524 1.59 -32.75 12.04
N HIS A 525 0.62 -31.91 11.67
CA HIS A 525 -0.23 -32.09 10.49
C HIS A 525 0.61 -32.21 9.22
N ALA A 526 1.57 -31.30 9.01
CA ALA A 526 2.45 -31.32 7.85
C ALA A 526 3.33 -32.58 7.78
N ARG A 527 3.77 -33.12 8.93
CA ARG A 527 4.63 -34.33 8.98
C ARG A 527 3.85 -35.63 8.91
N ARG A 528 2.62 -35.63 9.41
CA ARG A 528 1.77 -36.81 9.60
C ARG A 528 0.32 -36.46 9.25
N PRO A 529 0.01 -36.18 7.97
CA PRO A 529 -1.32 -35.71 7.57
C PRO A 529 -2.44 -36.72 7.87
N GLN A 530 -2.11 -37.99 8.08
CA GLN A 530 -3.06 -39.06 8.39
C GLN A 530 -3.19 -39.37 9.89
N ALA A 531 -2.40 -38.72 10.75
CA ALA A 531 -2.46 -38.98 12.18
C ALA A 531 -3.73 -38.35 12.79
N ARG A 532 -4.26 -38.99 13.84
CA ARG A 532 -5.28 -38.34 14.65
C ARG A 532 -4.66 -37.13 15.35
N LEU A 533 -5.33 -35.99 15.25
CA LEU A 533 -4.92 -34.74 15.85
C LEU A 533 -6.16 -34.06 16.40
N ASP A 534 -6.19 -33.82 17.71
CA ASP A 534 -7.27 -33.10 18.38
C ASP A 534 -6.69 -31.88 19.11
N LEU A 535 -7.41 -30.76 19.08
CA LEU A 535 -7.08 -29.56 19.84
C LEU A 535 -8.18 -29.27 20.85
N ASP A 536 -7.79 -29.26 22.13
CA ASP A 536 -8.67 -28.96 23.26
C ASP A 536 -8.19 -27.66 23.92
N ILE A 537 -9.02 -26.62 23.84
CA ILE A 537 -8.76 -25.28 24.36
C ILE A 537 -9.69 -25.06 25.54
N GLU A 538 -9.08 -24.81 26.69
CA GLU A 538 -9.70 -24.43 27.94
C GLU A 538 -9.21 -23.03 28.35
N PRO A 539 -9.94 -22.30 29.23
CA PRO A 539 -9.63 -20.90 29.51
C PRO A 539 -8.21 -20.61 29.98
N ASN A 540 -7.55 -21.58 30.61
CA ASN A 540 -6.20 -21.47 31.17
C ASN A 540 -5.16 -22.39 30.49
N GLN A 541 -5.55 -23.18 29.48
CA GLN A 541 -4.67 -24.16 28.87
C GLN A 541 -5.16 -24.60 27.49
N ALA A 542 -4.23 -24.83 26.56
CA ALA A 542 -4.49 -25.54 25.31
C ALA A 542 -3.71 -26.86 25.27
N VAL A 543 -4.34 -27.91 24.76
CA VAL A 543 -3.78 -29.26 24.67
C VAL A 543 -3.91 -29.80 23.25
N VAL A 544 -2.78 -30.15 22.64
CA VAL A 544 -2.74 -30.91 21.39
C VAL A 544 -2.65 -32.39 21.74
N ARG A 545 -3.56 -33.21 21.21
CA ARG A 545 -3.58 -34.65 21.42
C ARG A 545 -3.33 -35.38 20.10
N THR A 546 -2.44 -36.36 20.16
CA THR A 546 -2.20 -37.35 19.09
C THR A 546 -2.51 -38.74 19.64
N ASP A 547 -2.43 -39.76 18.80
CA ASP A 547 -2.65 -41.16 19.22
C ASP A 547 -1.79 -41.57 20.43
N ASP A 548 -0.52 -41.13 20.44
CA ASP A 548 0.47 -41.59 21.44
C ASP A 548 0.78 -40.58 22.55
N ALA A 549 0.25 -39.34 22.49
CA ALA A 549 0.73 -38.24 23.34
C ALA A 549 -0.25 -37.09 23.50
N ALA A 550 -0.07 -36.31 24.57
CA ALA A 550 -0.76 -35.05 24.80
C ALA A 550 0.25 -33.96 25.21
N TYR A 551 0.16 -32.80 24.55
CA TYR A 551 1.07 -31.67 24.73
C TYR A 551 0.28 -30.47 25.22
N ALA A 552 0.52 -30.06 26.46
CA ALA A 552 -0.19 -28.96 27.08
C ALA A 552 0.66 -27.68 27.17
N PHE A 553 -0.01 -26.54 26.98
CA PHE A 553 0.52 -25.18 27.05
C PHE A 553 -0.40 -24.29 27.88
N ALA A 554 0.14 -23.53 28.83
CA ALA A 554 -0.66 -22.59 29.63
C ALA A 554 -1.14 -21.43 28.76
N SER A 555 -2.39 -21.00 28.95
CA SER A 555 -3.01 -19.92 28.17
C SER A 555 -3.62 -18.87 29.08
N THR A 556 -3.66 -17.64 28.58
CA THR A 556 -4.30 -16.46 29.19
C THR A 556 -5.43 -15.90 28.34
N LYS A 557 -5.72 -16.50 27.18
CA LYS A 557 -6.73 -16.00 26.22
C LYS A 557 -8.17 -16.16 26.71
N GLY A 558 -8.41 -17.02 27.70
CA GLY A 558 -9.75 -17.25 28.24
C GLY A 558 -10.73 -17.94 27.27
N LEU A 559 -10.21 -18.51 26.17
CA LEU A 559 -11.01 -19.16 25.14
C LEU A 559 -11.42 -20.58 25.56
N ARG A 560 -12.49 -21.08 24.95
CA ARG A 560 -12.95 -22.47 25.10
C ARG A 560 -13.37 -23.01 23.75
N HIS A 561 -12.74 -24.09 23.30
CA HIS A 561 -13.12 -24.76 22.06
C HIS A 561 -12.53 -26.17 22.01
N ARG A 562 -13.18 -27.09 21.30
CA ARG A 562 -12.64 -28.42 21.03
C ARG A 562 -12.91 -28.79 19.59
N MET A 563 -11.88 -29.24 18.88
CA MET A 563 -11.99 -29.58 17.46
C MET A 563 -11.04 -30.72 17.07
N PRO A 564 -11.48 -31.64 16.20
CA PRO A 564 -10.59 -32.53 15.47
C PRO A 564 -9.86 -31.74 14.36
N LEU A 565 -8.58 -32.06 14.13
CA LEU A 565 -7.69 -31.45 13.14
C LEU A 565 -7.10 -32.46 12.14
N GLY A 566 -7.39 -33.75 12.31
CA GLY A 566 -6.92 -34.85 11.44
C GLY A 566 -7.90 -35.26 10.34
N PRO A 567 -7.64 -36.36 9.60
CA PRO A 567 -8.55 -36.87 8.57
C PRO A 567 -9.95 -37.14 9.12
N GLY A 568 -10.98 -36.68 8.40
CA GLY A 568 -12.38 -36.80 8.81
C GLY A 568 -12.93 -35.62 9.63
N ALA A 569 -12.15 -34.54 9.82
CA ALA A 569 -12.60 -33.32 10.49
C ALA A 569 -13.79 -32.62 9.77
N ASP A 570 -13.96 -32.85 8.46
CA ASP A 570 -15.09 -32.31 7.68
C ASP A 570 -16.42 -33.07 7.89
N GLU A 571 -16.42 -34.20 8.61
CA GLU A 571 -17.61 -35.03 8.88
C GLU A 571 -18.22 -34.79 10.28
N ALA A 572 -17.66 -33.87 11.09
CA ALA A 572 -18.03 -33.64 12.50
C ALA A 572 -18.91 -32.40 12.73
#